data_AF-A0A8J3WVZ7-F1
#
_entry.id   AF-A0A8J3WVZ7-F1
#
_cell.length_a   1.000
_cell.length_b   1.000
_cell.length_c   1.000
_cell.angle_alpha   90.00
_cell.angle_beta   90.00
_cell.angle_gamma   90.00
#
_symmetry.space_group_name_H-M   'P 1'
#
loop_
_entity.id
_entity.type
_entity.pdbx_description
1 polymer ?
#
loop_
_entity_poly.entity_id
_entity_poly.type
_entity_poly.pdbx_seq_one_letter_code
_entity_poly.pdbx_strand_id
1 'polypeptide(L)'
;MGWLDALRGIAATAVLISHMLPWFAPRLTPSWIALGTAGVLVFFLVSGYIIPASLERRGCVRSFWTSRLFRLYPLYLVAILFALACAPLVPIHKGVDPIAHITMLMSTVGSARIVDPMWTLAYEMIFYLLVTALFVTGAHRRSGLIAILCMGLAIGVGMTLANGPLPGPRGLLSGMAPLVSLVLVVIGLACVLSGRLPRTGALVLGATALSLAVLGPVDPWLGPTFLAVMFTGTAIHRWEHGRRSAIWAVPVVAVLVCLTPFVSHPAPSWTVPQKWIPTLAAAGVVFAIGMALRHRRVPGFLTWLGRISYSLYLLHYPVLLLFVAVLGDPKKSPAPTAALVAGLYLAVLFGLCALTYRYVELPMQRLGRLLAAQLPSVGDSAKSPASPVGESEERSLSSAAPAG
;
A
#
# COMPACT_ATOMS: atom_id res chain seq x y z
N MET A 1 -13.58 -8.23 10.51
CA MET A 1 -12.44 -8.11 9.58
C MET A 1 -12.50 -9.05 8.36
N GLY A 2 -13.23 -10.18 8.41
CA GLY A 2 -13.25 -11.14 7.29
C GLY A 2 -13.67 -10.59 5.92
N TRP A 3 -14.48 -9.53 5.86
CA TRP A 3 -14.87 -8.89 4.59
C TRP A 3 -13.70 -8.15 3.92
N LEU A 4 -12.79 -7.52 4.68
CA LEU A 4 -11.59 -6.88 4.14
C LEU A 4 -10.61 -7.91 3.59
N ASP A 5 -10.50 -9.06 4.26
CA ASP A 5 -9.70 -10.18 3.74
C ASP A 5 -10.32 -10.71 2.44
N ALA A 6 -11.64 -10.91 2.38
CA ALA A 6 -12.30 -11.29 1.13
C ALA A 6 -12.06 -10.30 -0.01
N LEU A 7 -12.15 -8.98 0.25
CA LEU A 7 -11.83 -7.96 -0.75
C LEU A 7 -10.39 -8.08 -1.26
N ARG A 8 -9.43 -8.30 -0.36
CA ARG A 8 -8.01 -8.53 -0.74
C ARG A 8 -7.85 -9.80 -1.58
N GLY A 9 -8.58 -10.86 -1.25
CA GLY A 9 -8.58 -12.11 -2.02
C GLY A 9 -9.12 -11.89 -3.44
N ILE A 10 -10.28 -11.25 -3.56
CA ILE A 10 -10.90 -10.89 -4.85
C ILE A 10 -9.94 -10.01 -5.68
N ALA A 11 -9.32 -9.01 -5.05
CA ALA A 11 -8.36 -8.12 -5.69
C ALA A 11 -7.12 -8.87 -6.21
N ALA A 12 -6.53 -9.76 -5.41
CA ALA A 12 -5.39 -10.59 -5.85
C ALA A 12 -5.77 -11.50 -7.01
N THR A 13 -6.95 -12.11 -6.98
CA THR A 13 -7.44 -12.96 -8.07
C THR A 13 -7.70 -12.17 -9.35
N ALA A 14 -8.23 -10.95 -9.27
CA ALA A 14 -8.39 -10.09 -10.45
C ALA A 14 -7.04 -9.78 -11.12
N VAL A 15 -6.00 -9.51 -10.32
CA VAL A 15 -4.62 -9.28 -10.80
C VAL A 15 -4.01 -10.57 -11.39
N LEU A 16 -4.21 -11.71 -10.75
CA LEU A 16 -3.80 -13.01 -11.27
C LEU A 16 -4.41 -13.26 -12.65
N ILE A 17 -5.73 -13.13 -12.76
CA ILE A 17 -6.48 -13.39 -13.99
C ILE A 17 -6.01 -12.45 -15.10
N SER A 18 -5.79 -11.16 -14.80
CA SER A 18 -5.35 -10.19 -15.81
C SER A 18 -3.98 -10.49 -16.40
N HIS A 19 -3.07 -11.10 -15.62
CA HIS A 19 -1.75 -11.51 -16.12
C HIS A 19 -1.78 -12.91 -16.73
N MET A 20 -2.66 -13.80 -16.27
CA MET A 20 -2.77 -15.17 -16.76
C MET A 20 -3.49 -15.26 -18.12
N LEU A 21 -4.63 -14.59 -18.29
CA LEU A 21 -5.46 -14.70 -19.50
C LEU A 21 -4.72 -14.41 -20.82
N PRO A 22 -3.86 -13.38 -20.92
CA PRO A 22 -3.13 -13.10 -22.16
C PRO A 22 -2.27 -14.27 -22.65
N TRP A 23 -1.80 -15.15 -21.75
CA TRP A 23 -0.97 -16.31 -22.10
C TRP A 23 -1.80 -17.54 -22.44
N PHE A 24 -2.82 -17.85 -21.64
CA PHE A 24 -3.53 -19.13 -21.75
C PHE A 24 -4.85 -19.05 -22.51
N ALA A 25 -5.50 -17.88 -22.52
CA ALA A 25 -6.79 -17.68 -23.16
C ALA A 25 -6.92 -16.23 -23.68
N PRO A 26 -6.08 -15.82 -24.66
CA PRO A 26 -6.03 -14.42 -25.11
C PRO A 26 -7.38 -13.90 -25.60
N ARG A 27 -8.21 -14.76 -26.21
CA ARG A 27 -9.57 -14.43 -26.67
C ARG A 27 -10.53 -14.04 -25.54
N LEU A 28 -10.26 -14.47 -24.31
CA LEU A 28 -11.05 -14.13 -23.12
C LEU A 28 -10.50 -12.89 -22.38
N THR A 29 -9.39 -12.31 -22.85
CA THR A 29 -8.80 -11.13 -22.22
C THR A 29 -9.70 -9.93 -22.48
N PRO A 30 -10.29 -9.30 -21.44
CA PRO A 30 -11.20 -8.20 -21.63
C PRO A 30 -10.45 -6.96 -22.15
N SER A 31 -10.89 -6.43 -23.29
CA SER A 31 -10.30 -5.23 -23.90
C SER A 31 -10.87 -3.93 -23.33
N TRP A 32 -12.07 -3.97 -22.74
CA TRP A 32 -12.81 -2.80 -22.27
C TRP A 32 -12.54 -2.43 -20.80
N ILE A 33 -11.79 -3.24 -20.07
CA ILE A 33 -11.46 -3.01 -18.65
C ILE A 33 -10.04 -3.45 -18.33
N ALA A 34 -9.34 -2.66 -17.51
CA ALA A 34 -8.05 -3.05 -16.95
C ALA A 34 -8.26 -3.83 -15.65
N LEU A 35 -8.63 -5.12 -15.76
CA LEU A 35 -9.03 -5.95 -14.61
C LEU A 35 -7.99 -5.98 -13.48
N GLY A 36 -6.70 -6.06 -13.83
CA GLY A 36 -5.62 -6.04 -12.83
C GLY A 36 -5.54 -4.70 -12.09
N THR A 37 -5.69 -3.59 -12.81
CA THR A 37 -5.73 -2.25 -12.21
C THR A 37 -6.94 -2.09 -11.29
N ALA A 38 -8.11 -2.65 -11.64
CA ALA A 38 -9.28 -2.65 -10.76
C ALA A 38 -8.97 -3.36 -9.44
N GLY A 39 -8.29 -4.51 -9.48
CA GLY A 39 -7.81 -5.21 -8.27
C GLY A 39 -6.83 -4.36 -7.45
N VAL A 40 -5.87 -3.70 -8.09
CA VAL A 40 -4.93 -2.79 -7.42
C VAL A 40 -5.64 -1.63 -6.73
N LEU A 41 -6.65 -1.02 -7.37
CA LEU A 41 -7.45 0.05 -6.77
C LEU A 41 -8.25 -0.42 -5.56
N VAL A 42 -8.76 -1.67 -5.57
CA VAL A 42 -9.37 -2.29 -4.38
C VAL A 42 -8.33 -2.46 -3.26
N PHE A 43 -7.10 -2.88 -3.57
CA PHE A 43 -6.02 -2.91 -2.58
C PHE A 43 -5.74 -1.52 -2.00
N PHE A 44 -5.69 -0.47 -2.82
CA PHE A 44 -5.48 0.90 -2.34
C PHE A 44 -6.63 1.40 -1.45
N LEU A 45 -7.88 1.12 -1.81
CA LEU A 45 -9.04 1.43 -0.94
C LEU A 45 -8.94 0.69 0.40
N VAL A 46 -8.60 -0.60 0.40
CA VAL A 46 -8.43 -1.40 1.62
C VAL A 46 -7.24 -0.90 2.47
N SER A 47 -6.11 -0.57 1.84
CA SER A 47 -4.95 0.02 2.51
C SER A 47 -5.31 1.36 3.16
N GLY A 48 -6.01 2.22 2.42
CA GLY A 48 -6.58 3.47 2.91
C GLY A 48 -7.53 3.33 4.11
N TYR A 49 -8.33 2.27 4.10
CA TYR A 49 -9.28 1.96 5.16
C TYR A 49 -8.58 1.46 6.44
N ILE A 50 -7.51 0.66 6.33
CA ILE A 50 -6.86 -0.01 7.47
C ILE A 50 -5.66 0.75 8.03
N ILE A 51 -4.81 1.33 7.17
CA ILE A 51 -3.48 1.82 7.57
C ILE A 51 -3.58 2.99 8.56
N PRO A 52 -4.29 4.11 8.28
CA PRO A 52 -4.40 5.21 9.24
C PRO A 52 -5.08 4.76 10.53
N ALA A 53 -6.14 3.95 10.43
CA ALA A 53 -6.85 3.40 11.57
C ALA A 53 -5.94 2.54 12.47
N SER A 54 -4.99 1.79 11.89
CA SER A 54 -4.04 0.99 12.67
C SER A 54 -3.02 1.84 13.44
N LEU A 55 -2.61 2.97 12.87
CA LEU A 55 -1.73 3.92 13.53
C LEU A 55 -2.48 4.68 14.63
N GLU A 56 -3.70 5.16 14.34
CA GLU A 56 -4.57 5.85 15.31
C GLU A 56 -4.91 4.94 16.52
N ARG A 57 -5.19 3.65 16.30
CA ARG A 57 -5.54 2.71 17.38
C ARG A 57 -4.40 2.42 18.36
N ARG A 58 -3.16 2.36 17.88
CA ARG A 58 -1.99 2.12 18.76
C ARG A 58 -1.39 3.42 19.30
N GLY A 59 -1.42 4.46 18.46
CA GLY A 59 -0.81 5.78 18.63
C GLY A 59 0.70 5.81 18.88
N CYS A 60 1.40 4.71 18.59
CA CYS A 60 2.85 4.62 18.67
C CYS A 60 3.42 4.35 17.28
N VAL A 61 4.21 5.32 16.78
CA VAL A 61 4.82 5.25 15.44
C VAL A 61 5.83 4.10 15.34
N ARG A 62 6.61 3.83 16.39
CA ARG A 62 7.54 2.69 16.44
C ARG A 62 6.79 1.36 16.28
N SER A 63 5.75 1.15 17.10
CA SER A 63 4.92 -0.07 17.06
C SER A 63 4.26 -0.27 15.68
N PHE A 64 3.82 0.82 15.06
CA PHE A 64 3.28 0.81 13.70
C PHE A 64 4.33 0.32 12.68
N TRP A 65 5.50 0.96 12.60
CA TRP A 65 6.54 0.57 11.64
C TRP A 65 7.04 -0.86 11.86
N THR A 66 7.28 -1.27 13.11
CA THR A 66 7.64 -2.66 13.44
C THR A 66 6.59 -3.63 12.88
N SER A 67 5.29 -3.40 13.15
CA SER A 67 4.25 -4.28 12.63
C SER A 67 4.16 -4.30 11.10
N ARG A 68 4.56 -3.24 10.40
CA ARG A 68 4.52 -3.15 8.93
C ARG A 68 5.74 -3.80 8.27
N LEU A 69 6.93 -3.57 8.81
CA LEU A 69 8.16 -4.19 8.31
C LEU A 69 8.06 -5.72 8.33
N PHE A 70 7.65 -6.29 9.48
CA PHE A 70 7.46 -7.74 9.63
C PHE A 70 6.27 -8.32 8.84
N ARG A 71 5.39 -7.45 8.32
CA ARG A 71 4.28 -7.87 7.45
C ARG A 71 4.67 -7.89 5.98
N LEU A 72 5.47 -6.92 5.53
CA LEU A 72 5.79 -6.70 4.11
C LEU A 72 7.12 -7.36 3.70
N TYR A 73 8.21 -7.04 4.40
CA TYR A 73 9.57 -7.43 3.97
C TYR A 73 9.79 -8.95 3.85
N PRO A 74 9.31 -9.82 4.75
CA PRO A 74 9.63 -11.24 4.67
C PRO A 74 9.25 -11.89 3.34
N LEU A 75 8.00 -11.69 2.90
CA LEU A 75 7.56 -12.23 1.63
C LEU A 75 8.15 -11.46 0.44
N TYR A 76 8.29 -10.13 0.57
CA TYR A 76 8.95 -9.32 -0.47
C TYR A 76 10.35 -9.85 -0.79
N LEU A 77 11.15 -10.17 0.24
CA LEU A 77 12.48 -10.76 0.08
C LEU A 77 12.41 -12.16 -0.53
N VAL A 78 11.48 -13.01 -0.11
CA VAL A 78 11.28 -14.34 -0.73
C VAL A 78 10.95 -14.22 -2.22
N ALA A 79 10.09 -13.26 -2.60
CA ALA A 79 9.76 -13.02 -4.00
C ALA A 79 10.96 -12.52 -4.82
N ILE A 80 11.81 -11.67 -4.25
CA ILE A 80 13.08 -11.25 -4.86
C ILE A 80 14.00 -12.45 -5.03
N LEU A 81 14.25 -13.23 -3.97
CA LEU A 81 15.13 -14.39 -4.01
C LEU A 81 14.65 -15.44 -5.01
N PHE A 82 13.34 -15.68 -5.07
CA PHE A 82 12.73 -16.56 -6.07
C PHE A 82 12.98 -16.07 -7.50
N ALA A 83 12.76 -14.77 -7.76
CA ALA A 83 13.02 -14.19 -9.08
C ALA A 83 14.51 -14.22 -9.47
N LEU A 84 15.41 -13.95 -8.51
CA LEU A 84 16.86 -14.07 -8.71
C LEU A 84 17.27 -15.52 -9.01
N ALA A 85 16.69 -16.50 -8.31
CA ALA A 85 16.94 -17.92 -8.58
C ALA A 85 16.46 -18.34 -9.99
N CYS A 86 15.40 -17.70 -10.50
CA CYS A 86 14.89 -17.92 -11.85
C CYS A 86 15.65 -17.15 -12.93
N ALA A 87 16.57 -16.24 -12.58
CA ALA A 87 17.26 -15.35 -13.52
C ALA A 87 17.96 -16.05 -14.70
N PRO A 88 18.52 -17.27 -14.57
CA PRO A 88 19.09 -17.99 -15.71
C PRO A 88 18.07 -18.36 -16.79
N LEU A 89 16.80 -18.49 -16.43
CA LEU A 89 15.70 -18.87 -17.34
C LEU A 89 14.83 -17.66 -17.71
N VAL A 90 14.68 -16.71 -16.80
CA VAL A 90 13.84 -15.52 -16.95
C VAL A 90 14.72 -14.29 -16.74
N PRO A 91 15.18 -13.64 -17.82
CA PRO A 91 16.07 -12.50 -17.71
C PRO A 91 15.47 -11.35 -16.89
N ILE A 92 16.26 -10.83 -15.95
CA ILE A 92 15.88 -9.67 -15.15
C ILE A 92 16.20 -8.39 -15.94
N HIS A 93 15.32 -7.39 -15.82
CA HIS A 93 15.53 -6.08 -16.41
C HIS A 93 16.87 -5.46 -15.97
N LYS A 94 17.59 -4.83 -16.89
CA LYS A 94 18.80 -4.05 -16.55
C LYS A 94 18.41 -2.77 -15.79
N GLY A 95 19.32 -2.25 -14.96
CA GLY A 95 19.11 -1.02 -14.19
C GLY A 95 18.38 -1.22 -12.85
N VAL A 96 18.54 -2.39 -12.23
CA VAL A 96 18.06 -2.67 -10.87
C VAL A 96 19.01 -2.01 -9.87
N ASP A 97 18.46 -1.13 -9.03
CA ASP A 97 19.18 -0.48 -7.94
C ASP A 97 18.84 -1.17 -6.59
N PRO A 98 19.84 -1.71 -5.86
CA PRO A 98 19.60 -2.39 -4.58
C PRO A 98 19.00 -1.48 -3.50
N ILE A 99 19.39 -0.20 -3.45
CA ILE A 99 18.88 0.76 -2.45
C ILE A 99 17.40 1.01 -2.70
N ALA A 100 17.02 1.14 -3.98
CA ALA A 100 15.64 1.31 -4.38
C ALA A 100 14.75 0.11 -4.02
N HIS A 101 15.31 -1.11 -4.07
CA HIS A 101 14.63 -2.33 -3.64
C HIS A 101 14.58 -2.47 -2.10
N ILE A 102 15.66 -2.15 -1.39
CA ILE A 102 15.69 -2.17 0.08
C ILE A 102 14.67 -1.19 0.66
N THR A 103 14.48 -0.03 0.03
CA THR A 103 13.47 0.97 0.45
C THR A 103 12.05 0.66 -0.05
N MET A 104 11.87 -0.33 -0.92
CA MET A 104 10.63 -0.59 -1.67
C MET A 104 10.18 0.61 -2.54
N LEU A 105 11.07 1.52 -2.93
CA LEU A 105 10.77 2.74 -3.68
C LEU A 105 11.21 2.69 -5.16
N MET A 106 11.68 1.55 -5.65
CA MET A 106 12.12 1.30 -7.03
C MET A 106 11.30 1.96 -8.13
N SER A 107 9.97 1.92 -8.07
CA SER A 107 9.11 2.51 -9.11
C SER A 107 8.99 4.03 -9.06
N THR A 108 9.48 4.67 -8.00
CA THR A 108 9.44 6.13 -7.84
C THR A 108 10.82 6.79 -7.85
N VAL A 109 11.90 6.01 -7.90
CA VAL A 109 13.27 6.54 -7.96
C VAL A 109 14.00 6.15 -9.26
N GLY A 110 13.28 5.58 -10.23
CA GLY A 110 13.82 5.26 -11.55
C GLY A 110 14.56 3.93 -11.65
N SER A 111 14.46 3.04 -10.64
CA SER A 111 15.03 1.69 -10.71
C SER A 111 14.15 0.75 -11.52
N ALA A 112 14.78 -0.15 -12.26
CA ALA A 112 14.10 -1.31 -12.82
C ALA A 112 13.54 -2.21 -11.71
N ARG A 113 12.54 -3.02 -12.05
CA ARG A 113 11.85 -3.91 -11.12
C ARG A 113 12.31 -5.34 -11.34
N ILE A 114 12.69 -6.02 -10.26
CA ILE A 114 12.96 -7.46 -10.27
C ILE A 114 11.68 -8.26 -10.56
N VAL A 115 10.56 -7.87 -9.95
CA VAL A 115 9.24 -8.47 -10.19
C VAL A 115 8.25 -7.36 -10.54
N ASP A 116 7.58 -7.47 -11.69
CA ASP A 116 6.75 -6.39 -12.24
C ASP A 116 5.66 -5.90 -11.27
N PRO A 117 4.82 -6.77 -10.65
CA PRO A 117 3.80 -6.36 -9.67
C PRO A 117 4.30 -5.52 -8.48
N MET A 118 5.60 -5.49 -8.19
CA MET A 118 6.12 -4.75 -7.04
C MET A 118 5.90 -3.23 -7.14
N TRP A 119 5.60 -2.70 -8.32
CA TRP A 119 5.41 -1.26 -8.53
C TRP A 119 4.37 -0.62 -7.61
N THR A 120 3.32 -1.35 -7.25
CA THR A 120 2.25 -0.86 -6.36
C THR A 120 2.70 -0.74 -4.90
N LEU A 121 3.68 -1.57 -4.50
CA LEU A 121 4.22 -1.54 -3.14
C LEU A 121 4.98 -0.25 -2.84
N ALA A 122 5.57 0.38 -3.87
CA ALA A 122 6.19 1.70 -3.72
C ALA A 122 5.18 2.77 -3.31
N TYR A 123 3.98 2.75 -3.88
CA TYR A 123 2.91 3.67 -3.50
C TYR A 123 2.35 3.36 -2.11
N GLU A 124 2.32 2.09 -1.71
CA GLU A 124 2.00 1.74 -0.32
C GLU A 124 3.05 2.27 0.66
N MET A 125 4.34 2.17 0.33
CA MET A 125 5.44 2.75 1.11
C MET A 125 5.33 4.27 1.24
N ILE A 126 5.08 4.97 0.13
CA ILE A 126 4.82 6.41 0.13
C ILE A 126 3.63 6.76 1.04
N PHE A 127 2.56 5.97 0.99
CA PHE A 127 1.41 6.17 1.86
C PHE A 127 1.74 5.93 3.34
N TYR A 128 2.58 4.94 3.68
CA TYR A 128 3.07 4.74 5.06
C TYR A 128 3.85 5.96 5.58
N LEU A 129 4.73 6.53 4.75
CA LEU A 129 5.50 7.74 5.09
C LEU A 129 4.58 8.95 5.29
N LEU A 130 3.63 9.16 4.36
CA LEU A 130 2.69 10.27 4.42
C LEU A 130 1.74 10.17 5.61
N VAL A 131 1.19 8.98 5.90
CA VAL A 131 0.33 8.76 7.08
C VAL A 131 1.11 8.99 8.37
N THR A 132 2.38 8.59 8.42
CA THR A 132 3.26 8.89 9.57
C THR A 132 3.41 10.41 9.75
N ALA A 133 3.71 11.14 8.68
CA ALA A 133 3.83 12.60 8.70
C ALA A 133 2.55 13.29 9.19
N LEU A 134 1.40 12.90 8.64
CA LEU A 134 0.08 13.44 8.99
C LEU A 134 -0.32 13.09 10.43
N PHE A 135 0.08 11.92 10.93
CA PHE A 135 -0.20 11.53 12.31
C PHE A 135 0.57 12.41 13.30
N VAL A 136 1.88 12.55 13.11
CA VAL A 136 2.77 13.34 13.99
C VAL A 136 2.43 14.83 13.97
N THR A 137 2.01 15.37 12.82
CA THR A 137 1.58 16.78 12.68
C THR A 137 0.13 17.01 13.13
N GLY A 138 -0.64 15.97 13.44
CA GLY A 138 -2.06 16.09 13.80
C GLY A 138 -3.00 16.34 12.60
N ALA A 139 -2.47 16.53 11.39
CA ALA A 139 -3.23 16.78 10.18
C ALA A 139 -4.06 15.56 9.70
N HIS A 140 -3.76 14.36 10.22
CA HIS A 140 -4.46 13.13 9.85
C HIS A 140 -5.99 13.27 9.95
N ARG A 141 -6.53 14.06 10.90
CA ARG A 141 -7.99 14.25 11.10
C ARG A 141 -8.75 14.81 9.88
N ARG A 142 -8.06 15.40 8.91
CA ARG A 142 -8.66 16.03 7.70
C ARG A 142 -8.56 15.17 6.43
N SER A 143 -8.61 13.84 6.54
CA SER A 143 -8.37 12.91 5.40
C SER A 143 -9.26 13.15 4.18
N GLY A 144 -10.51 13.58 4.34
CA GLY A 144 -11.37 13.92 3.19
C GLY A 144 -10.83 15.11 2.38
N LEU A 145 -10.41 16.18 3.06
CA LEU A 145 -9.76 17.33 2.41
C LEU A 145 -8.44 16.91 1.77
N ILE A 146 -7.64 16.07 2.44
CA ILE A 146 -6.37 15.58 1.90
C ILE A 146 -6.60 14.78 0.61
N ALA A 147 -7.65 13.95 0.54
CA ALA A 147 -7.99 13.22 -0.68
C ALA A 147 -8.27 14.17 -1.85
N ILE A 148 -9.01 15.26 -1.61
CA ILE A 148 -9.31 16.28 -2.63
C ILE A 148 -8.06 17.07 -3.01
N LEU A 149 -7.21 17.43 -2.05
CA LEU A 149 -5.93 18.10 -2.34
C LEU A 149 -5.02 17.20 -3.18
N CYS A 150 -4.97 15.90 -2.92
CA CYS A 150 -4.26 14.93 -3.77
C CYS A 150 -4.84 14.90 -5.19
N MET A 151 -6.17 15.00 -5.36
CA MET A 151 -6.79 15.11 -6.68
C MET A 151 -6.52 16.44 -7.38
N GLY A 152 -6.58 17.55 -6.66
CA GLY A 152 -6.20 18.86 -7.18
C GLY A 152 -4.74 18.87 -7.65
N LEU A 153 -3.85 18.24 -6.88
CA LEU A 153 -2.46 18.03 -7.27
C LEU A 153 -2.35 17.14 -8.51
N ALA A 154 -3.07 16.01 -8.57
CA ALA A 154 -3.07 15.12 -9.73
C ALA A 154 -3.47 15.86 -11.02
N ILE A 155 -4.56 16.62 -10.97
CA ILE A 155 -5.09 17.39 -12.12
C ILE A 155 -4.15 18.53 -12.48
N GLY A 156 -3.67 19.30 -11.49
CA GLY A 156 -2.77 20.42 -11.73
C GLY A 156 -1.44 19.97 -12.35
N VAL A 157 -0.87 18.87 -11.85
CA VAL A 157 0.31 18.24 -12.44
C VAL A 157 -0.01 17.69 -13.84
N GLY A 158 -1.15 17.00 -14.01
CA GLY A 158 -1.58 16.48 -15.30
C GLY A 158 -1.72 17.57 -16.38
N MET A 159 -2.32 18.70 -16.05
CA MET A 159 -2.52 19.84 -16.96
C MET A 159 -1.23 20.60 -17.27
N THR A 160 -0.38 20.82 -16.26
CA THR A 160 0.89 21.57 -16.45
C THR A 160 1.91 20.75 -17.23
N LEU A 161 1.99 19.44 -16.95
CA LEU A 161 2.94 18.54 -17.60
C LEU A 161 2.41 17.95 -18.91
N ALA A 162 1.12 18.07 -19.19
CA ALA A 162 0.61 17.81 -20.53
C ALA A 162 1.23 18.78 -21.54
N ASN A 163 1.39 20.06 -21.19
CA ASN A 163 1.74 21.10 -22.17
C ASN A 163 3.24 21.39 -22.31
N GLY A 164 4.13 20.52 -21.80
CA GLY A 164 5.57 20.76 -21.89
C GLY A 164 6.42 19.49 -21.87
N PRO A 165 7.54 19.44 -22.62
CA PRO A 165 8.51 18.37 -22.50
C PRO A 165 9.28 18.57 -21.21
N LEU A 166 8.76 18.06 -20.09
CA LEU A 166 9.70 17.74 -19.03
C LEU A 166 10.55 16.58 -19.54
N PRO A 167 11.89 16.67 -19.48
CA PRO A 167 12.68 15.46 -19.42
C PRO A 167 12.08 14.67 -18.27
N GLY A 168 11.57 13.46 -18.55
CA GLY A 168 11.04 12.62 -17.49
C GLY A 168 12.04 12.63 -16.32
N PRO A 169 11.60 12.62 -15.06
CA PRO A 169 12.45 12.82 -13.87
C PRO A 169 13.66 11.87 -13.74
N ARG A 170 13.82 10.96 -14.71
CA ARG A 170 15.03 10.25 -15.09
C ARG A 170 16.23 11.13 -15.52
N GLY A 171 16.08 12.45 -15.75
CA GLY A 171 17.15 13.30 -16.28
C GLY A 171 18.17 13.83 -15.26
N LEU A 172 17.72 14.50 -14.19
CA LEU A 172 18.62 15.25 -13.30
C LEU A 172 19.02 14.50 -12.01
N LEU A 173 18.25 13.48 -11.62
CA LEU A 173 18.43 12.77 -10.34
C LEU A 173 18.44 11.24 -10.50
N SER A 174 18.35 10.66 -11.71
CA SER A 174 18.16 9.20 -11.89
C SER A 174 19.20 8.33 -11.20
N GLY A 175 20.45 8.78 -11.07
CA GLY A 175 21.49 8.05 -10.34
C GLY A 175 21.46 8.27 -8.82
N MET A 176 21.05 9.46 -8.36
CA MET A 176 21.12 9.85 -6.94
C MET A 176 19.79 9.75 -6.20
N ALA A 177 18.66 9.64 -6.93
CA ALA A 177 17.32 9.59 -6.36
C ALA A 177 17.13 8.43 -5.36
N PRO A 178 17.62 7.19 -5.60
CA PRO A 178 17.54 6.12 -4.62
C PRO A 178 18.26 6.48 -3.31
N LEU A 179 19.48 7.02 -3.42
CA LEU A 179 20.29 7.39 -2.26
C LEU A 179 19.70 8.58 -1.51
N VAL A 180 19.31 9.65 -2.20
CA VAL A 180 18.70 10.85 -1.60
C VAL A 180 17.40 10.51 -0.91
N SER A 181 16.54 9.70 -1.54
CA SER A 181 15.28 9.27 -0.92
C SER A 181 15.53 8.39 0.32
N LEU A 182 16.49 7.46 0.27
CA LEU A 182 16.91 6.69 1.44
C LEU A 182 17.37 7.60 2.57
N VAL A 183 18.28 8.54 2.30
CA VAL A 183 18.83 9.44 3.32
C VAL A 183 17.73 10.28 3.96
N LEU A 184 16.85 10.89 3.16
CA LEU A 184 15.74 11.69 3.68
C LEU A 184 14.74 10.86 4.48
N VAL A 185 14.41 9.65 4.03
CA VAL A 185 13.50 8.73 4.75
C VAL A 185 14.12 8.28 6.07
N VAL A 186 15.40 7.89 6.08
CA VAL A 186 16.10 7.44 7.28
C VAL A 186 16.21 8.58 8.29
N ILE A 187 16.62 9.79 7.88
CA ILE A 187 16.71 10.95 8.76
C ILE A 187 15.32 11.31 9.30
N GLY A 188 14.31 11.39 8.43
CA GLY A 188 12.94 11.73 8.82
C GLY A 188 12.36 10.72 9.82
N LEU A 189 12.54 9.42 9.57
CA LEU A 189 12.12 8.36 10.50
C LEU A 189 12.94 8.41 11.79
N ALA A 190 14.26 8.62 11.74
CA ALA A 190 15.08 8.72 12.95
C ALA A 190 14.61 9.87 13.86
N CYS A 191 14.31 11.06 13.31
CA CYS A 191 13.74 12.19 14.06
C CYS A 191 12.38 11.85 14.68
N VAL A 192 11.47 11.27 13.89
CA VAL A 192 10.12 10.89 14.36
C VAL A 192 10.19 9.80 15.45
N LEU A 193 11.00 8.77 15.23
CA LEU A 193 11.08 7.63 16.13
C LEU A 193 11.87 7.95 17.39
N SER A 194 12.93 8.78 17.32
CA SER A 194 13.70 9.18 18.51
C SER A 194 12.98 10.20 19.39
N GLY A 195 11.95 10.88 18.86
CA GLY A 195 11.31 12.00 19.54
C GLY A 195 12.13 13.29 19.49
N ARG A 196 13.28 13.31 18.80
CA ARG A 196 14.10 14.52 18.58
C ARG A 196 13.62 15.21 17.30
N LEU A 197 13.06 16.41 17.45
CA LEU A 197 12.47 17.20 16.34
C LEU A 197 11.43 16.41 15.51
N PRO A 198 10.42 15.77 16.14
CA PRO A 198 9.52 14.86 15.44
C PRO A 198 8.67 15.57 14.37
N ARG A 199 8.33 16.85 14.58
CA ARG A 199 7.62 17.67 13.59
C ARG A 199 8.47 17.91 12.34
N THR A 200 9.75 18.25 12.51
CA THR A 200 10.68 18.44 11.38
C THR A 200 10.87 17.14 10.62
N GLY A 201 11.10 16.03 11.32
CA GLY A 201 11.16 14.71 10.70
C GLY A 201 9.90 14.36 9.91
N ALA A 202 8.72 14.62 10.48
CA ALA A 202 7.44 14.41 9.81
C ALA A 202 7.28 15.28 8.54
N LEU A 203 7.72 16.54 8.57
CA LEU A 203 7.70 17.41 7.39
C LEU A 203 8.63 16.91 6.29
N VAL A 204 9.85 16.45 6.65
CA VAL A 204 10.79 15.82 5.71
C VAL A 204 10.15 14.59 5.09
N LEU A 205 9.58 13.67 5.89
CA LEU A 205 8.91 12.48 5.39
C LEU A 205 7.73 12.81 4.46
N GLY A 206 6.90 13.78 4.84
CA GLY A 206 5.75 14.22 4.06
C GLY A 206 6.17 14.84 2.72
N ALA A 207 7.18 15.71 2.74
CA ALA A 207 7.74 16.33 1.54
C ALA A 207 8.34 15.27 0.62
N THR A 208 9.19 14.37 1.14
CA THR A 208 9.76 13.27 0.36
C THR A 208 8.69 12.37 -0.25
N ALA A 209 7.66 12.00 0.53
CA ALA A 209 6.54 11.18 0.04
C ALA A 209 5.78 11.87 -1.11
N LEU A 210 5.45 13.16 -0.97
CA LEU A 210 4.76 13.92 -2.01
C LEU A 210 5.64 14.10 -3.27
N SER A 211 6.92 14.41 -3.09
CA SER A 211 7.87 14.51 -4.20
C SER A 211 7.99 13.19 -4.96
N LEU A 212 8.10 12.05 -4.26
CA LEU A 212 8.15 10.73 -4.89
C LEU A 212 6.83 10.36 -5.56
N ALA A 213 5.69 10.77 -5.01
CA ALA A 213 4.39 10.52 -5.62
C ALA A 213 4.21 11.29 -6.94
N VAL A 214 4.72 12.53 -7.03
CA VAL A 214 4.57 13.39 -8.21
C VAL A 214 5.68 13.16 -9.23
N LEU A 215 6.93 13.11 -8.78
CA LEU A 215 8.12 13.05 -9.64
C LEU A 215 8.60 11.62 -9.87
N GLY A 216 8.08 10.63 -9.14
CA GLY A 216 8.51 9.25 -9.29
C GLY A 216 7.85 8.48 -10.44
N PRO A 217 6.51 8.56 -10.63
CA PRO A 217 5.84 7.80 -11.67
C PRO A 217 6.31 8.17 -13.08
N VAL A 218 6.14 7.24 -14.02
CA VAL A 218 6.27 7.54 -15.46
C VAL A 218 5.27 8.64 -15.84
N ASP A 219 4.07 8.59 -15.25
CA ASP A 219 3.00 9.55 -15.46
C ASP A 219 2.73 10.31 -14.14
N PRO A 220 3.22 11.55 -14.01
CA PRO A 220 3.25 12.29 -12.73
C PRO A 220 1.91 12.45 -12.01
N TRP A 221 0.78 12.36 -12.72
CA TRP A 221 -0.57 12.44 -12.16
C TRP A 221 -1.03 11.14 -11.47
N LEU A 222 -0.42 9.99 -11.77
CA LEU A 222 -0.84 8.68 -11.24
C LEU A 222 -0.61 8.55 -9.73
N GLY A 223 0.56 8.97 -9.23
CA GLY A 223 0.89 8.84 -7.81
C GLY A 223 -0.08 9.61 -6.90
N PRO A 224 -0.34 10.91 -7.15
CA PRO A 224 -1.35 11.66 -6.40
C PRO A 224 -2.76 11.07 -6.54
N THR A 225 -3.11 10.52 -7.70
CA THR A 225 -4.39 9.81 -7.89
C THR A 225 -4.50 8.57 -6.99
N PHE A 226 -3.44 7.76 -6.89
CA PHE A 226 -3.43 6.60 -5.98
C PHE A 226 -3.54 7.03 -4.52
N LEU A 227 -2.82 8.09 -4.11
CA LEU A 227 -2.95 8.65 -2.77
C LEU A 227 -4.37 9.12 -2.48
N ALA A 228 -5.03 9.78 -3.44
CA ALA A 228 -6.42 10.19 -3.30
C ALA A 228 -7.36 8.98 -3.11
N VAL A 229 -7.20 7.91 -3.89
CA VAL A 229 -7.96 6.66 -3.72
C VAL A 229 -7.73 6.04 -2.34
N MET A 230 -6.49 6.03 -1.85
CA MET A 230 -6.20 5.55 -0.49
C MET A 230 -6.85 6.44 0.58
N PHE A 231 -6.78 7.76 0.47
CA PHE A 231 -7.46 8.65 1.42
C PHE A 231 -8.99 8.58 1.33
N THR A 232 -9.57 8.24 0.17
CA THR A 232 -10.99 7.88 0.05
C THR A 232 -11.34 6.68 0.93
N GLY A 233 -10.50 5.64 0.94
CA GLY A 233 -10.64 4.52 1.87
C GLY A 233 -10.64 4.97 3.34
N THR A 234 -9.78 5.92 3.70
CA THR A 234 -9.73 6.52 5.05
C THR A 234 -10.99 7.32 5.37
N ALA A 235 -11.52 8.07 4.40
CA ALA A 235 -12.77 8.83 4.55
C ALA A 235 -13.96 7.89 4.80
N ILE A 236 -14.03 6.77 4.09
CA ILE A 236 -15.05 5.73 4.29
C ILE A 236 -14.94 5.10 5.68
N HIS A 237 -13.73 4.71 6.11
CA HIS A 237 -13.49 4.18 7.46
C HIS A 237 -13.99 5.16 8.54
N ARG A 238 -13.74 6.46 8.36
CA ARG A 238 -14.15 7.50 9.31
C ARG A 238 -15.64 7.71 9.37
N TRP A 239 -16.30 7.71 8.22
CA TRP A 239 -17.75 7.76 8.16
C TRP A 239 -18.39 6.59 8.91
N GLU A 240 -17.86 5.38 8.72
CA GLU A 240 -18.34 4.18 9.41
C GLU A 240 -18.17 4.27 10.93
N HIS A 241 -17.09 4.88 11.41
CA HIS A 241 -16.79 5.04 12.84
C HIS A 241 -17.27 6.39 13.41
N GLY A 242 -18.31 7.00 12.83
CA GLY A 242 -19.03 8.13 13.41
C GLY A 242 -18.57 9.54 13.00
N ARG A 243 -17.47 9.69 12.26
CA ARG A 243 -17.00 10.99 11.74
C ARG A 243 -17.63 11.28 10.37
N ARG A 244 -18.89 11.71 10.37
CA ARG A 244 -19.70 11.92 9.15
C ARG A 244 -19.15 12.99 8.19
N SER A 245 -18.38 13.96 8.68
CA SER A 245 -17.85 15.07 7.88
C SER A 245 -16.80 14.67 6.83
N ALA A 246 -16.39 13.40 6.74
CA ALA A 246 -15.44 12.95 5.73
C ALA A 246 -16.11 12.36 4.47
N ILE A 247 -17.39 11.96 4.53
CA ILE A 247 -18.02 11.17 3.46
C ILE A 247 -18.26 11.96 2.17
N TRP A 248 -18.46 13.28 2.27
CA TRP A 248 -18.70 14.14 1.10
C TRP A 248 -17.51 14.17 0.14
N ALA A 249 -16.29 13.89 0.63
CA ALA A 249 -15.11 13.80 -0.21
C ALA A 249 -15.15 12.59 -1.15
N VAL A 250 -15.88 11.52 -0.81
CA VAL A 250 -15.95 10.29 -1.62
C VAL A 250 -16.55 10.53 -3.01
N PRO A 251 -17.77 11.09 -3.18
CA PRO A 251 -18.32 11.36 -4.51
C PRO A 251 -17.49 12.40 -5.27
N VAL A 252 -16.95 13.41 -4.60
CA VAL A 252 -16.08 14.42 -5.23
C VAL A 252 -14.84 13.77 -5.81
N VAL A 253 -14.11 12.99 -5.00
CA VAL A 253 -12.90 12.30 -5.46
C VAL A 253 -13.24 11.28 -6.55
N ALA A 254 -14.35 10.54 -6.44
CA ALA A 254 -14.77 9.59 -7.48
C ALA A 254 -14.95 10.29 -8.84
N VAL A 255 -15.64 11.44 -8.86
CA VAL A 255 -15.81 12.25 -10.08
C VAL A 255 -14.47 12.75 -10.60
N LEU A 256 -13.64 13.35 -9.73
CA LEU A 256 -12.33 13.88 -10.14
C LEU A 256 -11.40 12.78 -10.69
N VAL A 257 -11.39 11.59 -10.09
CA VAL A 257 -10.60 10.45 -10.55
C VAL A 257 -11.10 9.96 -11.92
N CYS A 258 -12.40 9.96 -12.18
CA CYS A 258 -12.95 9.68 -13.51
C CYS A 258 -12.51 10.70 -14.57
N LEU A 259 -12.34 11.97 -14.19
CA LEU A 259 -11.92 13.05 -15.09
C LEU A 259 -10.41 13.04 -15.40
N THR A 260 -9.58 12.36 -14.59
CA THR A 260 -8.11 12.39 -14.74
C THR A 260 -7.57 12.09 -16.14
N PRO A 261 -8.10 11.11 -16.92
CA PRO A 261 -7.56 10.82 -18.24
C PRO A 261 -7.93 11.85 -19.32
N PHE A 262 -8.90 12.72 -19.05
CA PHE A 262 -9.32 13.75 -20.01
C PHE A 262 -8.48 15.03 -19.87
N VAL A 263 -7.89 15.25 -18.70
CA VAL A 263 -7.11 16.45 -18.37
C VAL A 263 -5.60 16.20 -18.35
N SER A 264 -5.19 14.93 -18.37
CA SER A 264 -3.80 14.51 -18.37
C SER A 264 -3.50 13.82 -19.69
N HIS A 265 -2.34 14.02 -20.29
CA HIS A 265 -1.99 13.30 -21.53
C HIS A 265 -2.14 11.79 -21.34
N PRO A 266 -2.64 11.07 -22.36
CA PRO A 266 -2.87 9.64 -22.26
C PRO A 266 -1.57 8.92 -21.93
N ALA A 267 -1.55 8.40 -20.69
CA ALA A 267 -0.60 7.49 -20.10
C ALA A 267 -0.84 6.05 -20.65
N PRO A 268 -0.31 4.95 -20.07
CA PRO A 268 -0.32 3.62 -20.68
C PRO A 268 -1.68 3.16 -21.19
N SER A 269 -1.72 2.14 -22.06
CA SER A 269 -2.94 1.65 -22.72
C SER A 269 -4.13 1.25 -21.81
N TRP A 270 -3.97 1.25 -20.49
CA TRP A 270 -5.01 1.03 -19.48
C TRP A 270 -5.60 2.31 -18.85
N THR A 271 -5.00 3.49 -19.07
CA THR A 271 -5.54 4.77 -18.59
C THR A 271 -6.44 5.46 -19.60
N VAL A 272 -6.59 4.92 -20.81
CA VAL A 272 -7.51 5.49 -21.81
C VAL A 272 -8.94 5.54 -21.24
N PRO A 273 -9.72 6.62 -21.50
CA PRO A 273 -11.03 6.81 -20.87
C PRO A 273 -11.95 5.59 -20.97
N GLN A 274 -11.96 4.91 -22.12
CA GLN A 274 -12.82 3.75 -22.37
C GLN A 274 -12.53 2.57 -21.45
N LYS A 275 -11.29 2.41 -20.97
CA LYS A 275 -10.90 1.36 -20.01
C LYS A 275 -10.87 1.85 -18.58
N TRP A 276 -10.48 3.11 -18.37
CA TRP A 276 -10.30 3.70 -17.05
C TRP A 276 -11.61 3.79 -16.28
N ILE A 277 -12.68 4.30 -16.92
CA ILE A 277 -13.99 4.46 -16.26
C ILE A 277 -14.56 3.11 -15.80
N PRO A 278 -14.63 2.06 -16.66
CA PRO A 278 -15.07 0.73 -16.20
C PRO A 278 -14.18 0.14 -15.10
N THR A 279 -12.87 0.41 -15.13
CA THR A 279 -11.91 -0.05 -14.12
C THR A 279 -12.20 0.57 -12.74
N LEU A 280 -12.43 1.88 -12.70
CA LEU A 280 -12.82 2.60 -11.48
C LEU A 280 -14.18 2.12 -10.96
N ALA A 281 -15.16 2.00 -11.86
CA ALA A 281 -16.49 1.52 -11.52
C ALA A 281 -16.43 0.12 -10.91
N ALA A 282 -15.69 -0.80 -11.52
CA ALA A 282 -15.50 -2.16 -10.99
C ALA A 282 -14.86 -2.15 -9.60
N ALA A 283 -13.79 -1.38 -9.39
CA ALA A 283 -13.14 -1.27 -8.08
C ALA A 283 -14.08 -0.69 -7.01
N GLY A 284 -14.81 0.38 -7.36
CA GLY A 284 -15.80 1.03 -6.49
C GLY A 284 -16.96 0.10 -6.14
N VAL A 285 -17.53 -0.61 -7.11
CA VAL A 285 -18.62 -1.57 -6.91
C VAL A 285 -18.17 -2.74 -6.04
N VAL A 286 -17.00 -3.34 -6.32
CA VAL A 286 -16.46 -4.43 -5.49
C VAL A 286 -16.27 -3.98 -4.04
N PHE A 287 -15.69 -2.80 -3.83
CA PHE A 287 -15.51 -2.24 -2.49
C PHE A 287 -16.86 -1.95 -1.81
N ALA A 288 -17.82 -1.36 -2.53
CA ALA A 288 -19.16 -1.04 -2.02
C ALA A 288 -19.94 -2.31 -1.64
N ILE A 289 -19.87 -3.37 -2.44
CA ILE A 289 -20.46 -4.69 -2.13
C ILE A 289 -19.83 -5.25 -0.84
N GLY A 290 -18.49 -5.22 -0.74
CA GLY A 290 -17.81 -5.66 0.48
C GLY A 290 -18.25 -4.86 1.71
N MET A 291 -18.44 -3.56 1.57
CA MET A 291 -18.92 -2.67 2.62
C MET A 291 -20.40 -2.95 2.97
N ALA A 292 -21.27 -3.19 2.00
CA ALA A 292 -22.67 -3.57 2.23
C ALA A 292 -22.78 -4.92 2.97
N LEU A 293 -21.89 -5.86 2.67
CA LEU A 293 -21.86 -7.20 3.26
C LEU A 293 -21.00 -7.30 4.53
N ARG A 294 -20.45 -6.19 5.05
CA ARG A 294 -19.45 -6.20 6.15
C ARG A 294 -19.90 -6.86 7.45
N HIS A 295 -21.21 -6.84 7.73
CA HIS A 295 -21.83 -7.44 8.92
C HIS A 295 -22.36 -8.86 8.67
N ARG A 296 -22.21 -9.38 7.44
CA ARG A 296 -22.60 -10.74 7.09
C ARG A 296 -21.43 -11.70 7.31
N ARG A 297 -21.74 -12.98 7.50
CA ARG A 297 -20.72 -14.04 7.57
C ARG A 297 -20.08 -14.20 6.19
N VAL A 298 -18.76 -14.09 6.14
CA VAL A 298 -17.99 -14.25 4.91
C VAL A 298 -17.59 -15.72 4.75
N PRO A 299 -17.76 -16.32 3.56
CA PRO A 299 -17.34 -17.69 3.29
C PRO A 299 -15.88 -17.96 3.66
N GLY A 300 -15.62 -19.14 4.25
CA GLY A 300 -14.28 -19.56 4.68
C GLY A 300 -13.25 -19.54 3.54
N PHE A 301 -13.66 -19.91 2.33
CA PHE A 301 -12.79 -19.87 1.15
C PHE A 301 -12.32 -18.44 0.80
N LEU A 302 -13.23 -17.44 0.82
CA LEU A 302 -12.87 -16.05 0.50
C LEU A 302 -11.94 -15.44 1.56
N THR A 303 -12.15 -15.77 2.83
CA THR A 303 -11.24 -15.35 3.90
C THR A 303 -9.88 -16.06 3.81
N TRP A 304 -9.83 -17.32 3.39
CA TRP A 304 -8.58 -18.03 3.10
C TRP A 304 -7.81 -17.38 1.95
N LEU A 305 -8.49 -17.09 0.84
CA LEU A 305 -7.92 -16.38 -0.31
C LEU A 305 -7.36 -15.01 0.09
N GLY A 306 -8.09 -14.30 0.97
CA GLY A 306 -7.63 -13.05 1.57
C GLY A 306 -6.38 -13.15 2.44
N ARG A 307 -6.23 -14.26 3.18
CA ARG A 307 -5.06 -14.52 4.01
C ARG A 307 -3.79 -14.72 3.19
N ILE A 308 -3.89 -15.47 2.09
CA ILE A 308 -2.75 -15.72 1.18
C ILE A 308 -2.59 -14.63 0.10
N SER A 309 -3.40 -13.57 0.13
CA SER A 309 -3.49 -12.60 -0.97
C SER A 309 -2.16 -11.90 -1.26
N TYR A 310 -1.30 -11.75 -0.25
CA TYR A 310 -0.02 -11.09 -0.41
C TYR A 310 0.97 -11.99 -1.15
N SER A 311 1.06 -13.27 -0.76
CA SER A 311 1.75 -14.32 -1.54
C SER A 311 1.24 -14.40 -2.97
N LEU A 312 -0.08 -14.45 -3.15
CA LEU A 312 -0.68 -14.53 -4.48
C LEU A 312 -0.31 -13.32 -5.35
N TYR A 313 -0.35 -12.12 -4.77
CA TYR A 313 -0.01 -10.89 -5.48
C TYR A 313 1.47 -10.83 -5.90
N LEU A 314 2.40 -11.27 -5.06
CA LEU A 314 3.83 -11.19 -5.38
C LEU A 314 4.33 -12.35 -6.25
N LEU A 315 3.85 -13.57 -6.02
CA LEU A 315 4.39 -14.76 -6.67
C LEU A 315 3.75 -15.08 -8.02
N HIS A 316 2.53 -14.60 -8.31
CA HIS A 316 1.83 -14.99 -9.55
C HIS A 316 2.65 -14.71 -10.82
N TYR A 317 3.24 -13.52 -10.93
CA TYR A 317 3.95 -13.11 -12.14
C TYR A 317 5.31 -13.81 -12.33
N PRO A 318 6.22 -13.89 -11.34
CA PRO A 318 7.47 -14.62 -11.54
C PRO A 318 7.24 -16.12 -11.75
N VAL A 319 6.24 -16.72 -11.08
CA VAL A 319 5.86 -18.12 -11.33
C VAL A 319 5.31 -18.28 -12.75
N LEU A 320 4.48 -17.34 -13.23
CA LEU A 320 3.97 -17.35 -14.60
C LEU A 320 5.11 -17.28 -15.63
N LEU A 321 6.07 -16.37 -15.45
CA LEU A 321 7.21 -16.25 -16.36
C LEU A 321 8.09 -17.51 -16.35
N LEU A 322 8.31 -18.11 -15.18
CA LEU A 322 9.03 -19.38 -15.08
C LEU A 322 8.30 -20.49 -15.86
N PHE A 323 6.98 -20.58 -15.74
CA PHE A 323 6.17 -21.54 -16.49
C PHE A 323 6.30 -21.35 -18.01
N VAL A 324 6.22 -20.11 -18.48
CA VAL A 324 6.41 -19.77 -19.90
C VAL A 324 7.82 -20.11 -20.37
N ALA A 325 8.84 -19.86 -19.55
CA ALA A 325 10.23 -20.15 -19.88
C ALA A 325 10.52 -21.66 -19.96
N VAL A 326 9.93 -22.46 -19.06
CA VAL A 326 10.19 -23.91 -18.97
C VAL A 326 9.32 -24.73 -19.92
N LEU A 327 8.04 -24.41 -20.04
CA LEU A 327 7.06 -25.18 -20.82
C LEU A 327 6.80 -24.61 -22.22
N GLY A 328 7.42 -23.47 -22.55
CA GLY A 328 7.22 -22.76 -23.80
C GLY A 328 6.01 -21.84 -23.79
N ASP A 329 5.85 -21.04 -24.86
CA ASP A 329 4.77 -20.07 -25.01
C ASP A 329 3.40 -20.75 -25.20
N PRO A 330 2.49 -20.73 -24.20
CA PRO A 330 1.21 -21.42 -24.28
C PRO A 330 0.30 -20.90 -25.39
N LYS A 331 0.55 -19.69 -25.91
CA LYS A 331 -0.20 -19.10 -27.03
C LYS A 331 -0.03 -19.89 -28.33
N LYS A 332 1.08 -20.62 -28.46
CA LYS A 332 1.39 -21.45 -29.64
C LYS A 332 0.89 -22.88 -29.49
N SER A 333 0.44 -23.26 -28.30
CA SER A 333 0.00 -24.63 -27.98
C SER A 333 -1.50 -24.82 -28.25
N PRO A 334 -1.96 -26.03 -28.60
CA PRO A 334 -3.39 -26.33 -28.71
C PRO A 334 -4.17 -26.01 -27.41
N ALA A 335 -5.44 -25.62 -27.53
CA ALA A 335 -6.25 -25.21 -26.38
C ALA A 335 -6.29 -26.21 -25.20
N PRO A 336 -6.38 -27.54 -25.41
CA PRO A 336 -6.34 -28.50 -24.31
C PRO A 336 -5.00 -28.47 -23.55
N THR A 337 -3.89 -28.35 -24.28
CA THR A 337 -2.55 -28.28 -23.66
C THR A 337 -2.36 -26.97 -22.90
N ALA A 338 -2.82 -25.84 -23.45
CA ALA A 338 -2.78 -24.56 -22.75
C ALA A 338 -3.63 -24.58 -21.46
N ALA A 339 -4.81 -25.24 -21.49
CA ALA A 339 -5.65 -25.41 -20.31
C ALA A 339 -5.00 -26.30 -19.24
N LEU A 340 -4.34 -27.38 -19.65
CA LEU A 340 -3.58 -28.25 -18.74
C LEU A 340 -2.43 -27.48 -18.07
N VAL A 341 -1.65 -26.73 -18.84
CA VAL A 341 -0.55 -25.90 -18.31
C VAL A 341 -1.09 -24.82 -17.38
N ALA A 342 -2.22 -24.18 -17.71
CA ALA A 342 -2.87 -23.22 -16.83
C ALA A 342 -3.31 -23.87 -15.49
N GLY A 343 -3.86 -25.08 -15.54
CA GLY A 343 -4.22 -25.84 -14.34
C GLY A 343 -3.01 -26.18 -13.47
N LEU A 344 -1.91 -26.61 -14.08
CA LEU A 344 -0.65 -26.87 -13.39
C LEU A 344 -0.06 -25.60 -12.78
N TYR A 345 -0.06 -24.50 -13.53
CA TYR A 345 0.37 -23.18 -13.05
C TYR A 345 -0.42 -22.75 -11.81
N LEU A 346 -1.74 -22.85 -11.85
CA LEU A 346 -2.59 -22.52 -10.70
C LEU A 346 -2.31 -23.44 -9.50
N ALA A 347 -2.19 -24.75 -9.72
CA ALA A 347 -1.91 -25.70 -8.65
C ALA A 347 -0.57 -25.39 -7.96
N VAL A 348 0.49 -25.16 -8.73
CA VAL A 348 1.82 -24.79 -8.19
C VAL A 348 1.76 -23.44 -7.50
N LEU A 349 1.14 -22.43 -8.11
CA LEU A 349 1.02 -21.10 -7.53
C LEU A 349 0.29 -21.11 -6.18
N PHE A 350 -0.89 -21.75 -6.10
CA PHE A 350 -1.65 -21.82 -4.85
C PHE A 350 -0.94 -22.68 -3.79
N GLY A 351 -0.24 -23.74 -4.20
CA GLY A 351 0.63 -24.53 -3.33
C GLY A 351 1.75 -23.66 -2.73
N LEU A 352 2.51 -22.95 -3.56
CA LEU A 352 3.55 -22.02 -3.12
C LEU A 352 3.00 -20.94 -2.20
N CYS A 353 1.85 -20.33 -2.54
CA CYS A 353 1.22 -19.30 -1.71
C CYS A 353 0.80 -19.83 -0.34
N ALA A 354 0.30 -21.07 -0.26
CA ALA A 354 -0.05 -21.68 1.01
C ALA A 354 1.20 -21.97 1.86
N LEU A 355 2.29 -22.43 1.25
CA LEU A 355 3.56 -22.70 1.91
C LEU A 355 4.22 -21.41 2.42
N THR A 356 4.37 -20.39 1.58
CA THR A 356 4.96 -19.10 1.97
C THR A 356 4.11 -18.39 3.02
N TYR A 357 2.78 -18.46 2.92
CA TYR A 357 1.91 -17.93 3.96
C TYR A 357 2.14 -18.63 5.32
N ARG A 358 2.18 -19.97 5.33
CA ARG A 358 2.31 -20.77 6.56
C ARG A 358 3.69 -20.63 7.21
N TYR A 359 4.75 -20.65 6.42
CA TYR A 359 6.12 -20.76 6.92
C TYR A 359 6.89 -19.44 6.94
N VAL A 360 6.47 -18.42 6.18
CA VAL A 360 7.16 -17.12 6.12
C VAL A 360 6.27 -16.02 6.68
N GLU A 361 5.10 -15.79 6.07
CA GLU A 361 4.27 -14.64 6.44
C GLU A 361 3.73 -14.76 7.86
N LEU A 362 3.09 -15.88 8.20
CA LEU A 362 2.41 -16.04 9.49
C LEU A 362 3.39 -16.00 10.68
N PRO A 363 4.55 -16.68 10.66
CA PRO A 363 5.53 -16.59 11.73
C PRO A 363 6.09 -15.18 11.89
N MET A 364 6.45 -14.51 10.79
CA MET A 364 7.01 -13.15 10.85
C MET A 364 5.99 -12.11 11.30
N GLN A 365 4.73 -12.22 10.86
CA GLN A 365 3.66 -11.38 11.36
C GLN A 365 3.38 -11.60 12.86
N ARG A 366 3.51 -12.83 13.37
CA ARG A 366 3.43 -13.12 14.82
C ARG A 366 4.57 -12.45 15.56
N LEU A 367 5.81 -12.62 15.10
CA LEU A 367 7.00 -11.99 15.67
C LEU A 367 6.87 -10.46 15.70
N GLY A 368 6.47 -9.84 14.58
CA GLY A 368 6.24 -8.41 14.50
C GLY A 368 5.17 -7.90 15.48
N ARG A 369 4.10 -8.67 15.71
CA ARG A 369 3.08 -8.33 16.72
C ARG A 369 3.61 -8.41 18.15
N LEU A 370 4.46 -9.39 18.45
CA LEU A 370 5.10 -9.53 19.76
C LEU A 370 6.04 -8.35 20.03
N LEU A 371 6.93 -8.04 19.10
CA LEU A 371 7.86 -6.90 19.21
C LEU A 371 7.10 -5.57 19.29
N ALA A 372 6.03 -5.40 18.50
CA ALA A 372 5.22 -4.20 18.52
C ALA A 372 4.40 -4.04 19.82
N ALA A 373 4.13 -5.12 20.55
CA ALA A 373 3.41 -5.10 21.83
C ALA A 373 4.30 -4.71 23.02
N GLN A 374 5.62 -4.87 22.90
CA GLN A 374 6.58 -4.45 23.93
C GLN A 374 6.87 -2.94 23.92
N LEU A 375 6.37 -2.22 22.91
CA LEU A 375 6.58 -0.79 22.75
C LEU A 375 5.44 0.00 23.42
N PRO A 376 5.73 1.16 24.05
CA PRO A 376 4.73 1.97 24.75
C PRO A 376 3.54 2.31 23.85
N SER A 377 2.33 2.21 24.39
CA SER A 377 1.07 2.57 23.72
C SER A 377 0.46 3.85 24.31
N VAL A 378 -0.54 4.43 23.64
CA VAL A 378 -1.26 5.65 24.10
C VAL A 378 -1.80 5.51 25.54
N GLY A 379 -2.03 4.28 26.03
CA GLY A 379 -2.49 4.02 27.39
C GLY A 379 -1.39 3.95 28.46
N ASP A 380 -0.13 3.76 28.08
CA ASP A 380 0.98 3.62 29.04
C ASP A 380 1.48 4.99 29.52
N SER A 381 1.35 6.02 28.69
CA SER A 381 1.65 7.42 29.06
C SER A 381 0.67 7.99 30.11
N ALA A 382 -0.53 7.40 30.22
CA ALA A 382 -1.53 7.76 31.23
C ALA A 382 -1.32 7.03 32.57
N LYS A 383 -0.35 6.11 32.66
CA LYS A 383 -0.01 5.33 33.85
C LYS A 383 1.43 5.60 34.36
N SER A 384 1.95 6.81 34.15
CA SER A 384 3.11 7.24 34.95
C SER A 384 2.59 7.58 36.35
N PRO A 385 3.09 6.95 37.43
CA PRO A 385 2.64 7.30 38.76
C PRO A 385 3.05 8.73 39.05
N ALA A 386 2.07 9.55 39.42
CA ALA A 386 2.37 10.76 40.16
C ALA A 386 3.23 10.34 41.36
N SER A 387 4.43 10.90 41.43
CA SER A 387 5.28 10.86 42.60
C SER A 387 4.44 11.18 43.85
N PRO A 388 4.37 10.31 44.87
CA PRO A 388 3.79 10.68 46.15
C PRO A 388 4.85 11.48 46.90
N VAL A 389 4.96 12.77 46.61
CA VAL A 389 5.66 13.72 47.48
C VAL A 389 4.65 14.79 47.80
N GLY A 390 4.00 14.64 48.95
CA GLY A 390 2.99 15.57 49.42
C GLY A 390 2.05 15.05 50.50
N GLU A 391 2.46 14.10 51.36
CA GLU A 391 1.70 13.72 52.55
C GLU A 391 2.67 13.43 53.71
N SER A 392 3.36 14.46 54.19
CA SER A 392 4.09 14.36 55.47
C SER A 392 4.22 15.69 56.24
N GLU A 393 3.42 16.72 55.93
CA GLU A 393 3.45 17.99 56.69
C GLU A 393 2.13 18.38 57.39
N GLU A 394 1.06 17.59 57.26
CA GLU A 394 -0.22 17.92 57.93
C GLU A 394 -0.43 17.22 59.28
N ARG A 395 0.57 16.49 59.80
CA ARG A 395 0.47 15.77 61.09
C ARG A 395 1.13 16.46 62.29
N SER A 396 1.61 17.69 62.16
CA SER A 396 2.24 18.42 63.28
C SER A 396 1.41 19.57 63.87
N LEU A 397 0.16 19.78 63.43
CA LEU A 397 -0.70 20.88 63.92
C LEU A 397 -1.89 20.43 64.78
N SER A 398 -1.97 19.15 65.18
CA SER A 398 -3.02 18.62 66.06
C SER A 398 -2.46 18.06 67.37
N SER A 399 -1.64 18.84 68.07
CA SER A 399 -1.25 18.55 69.46
C SER A 399 -0.74 19.83 70.13
N ALA A 400 -1.65 20.55 70.78
CA ALA A 400 -1.48 21.38 71.98
C ALA A 400 -2.21 22.73 71.87
N ALA A 401 -3.48 22.73 72.31
CA ALA A 401 -4.17 23.93 72.76
C ALA A 401 -3.70 24.31 74.19
N PRO A 402 -3.79 25.59 74.59
CA PRO A 402 -3.30 26.07 75.88
C PRO A 402 -4.33 25.90 77.02
N ALA A 403 -3.81 26.08 78.24
CA ALA A 403 -4.43 25.94 79.56
C ALA A 403 -5.86 26.47 79.75
N GLY A 404 -6.62 25.72 80.56
CA GLY A 404 -7.88 26.07 81.21
C GLY A 404 -8.20 25.05 82.29
#